data_AF-X8JD50-F1
#
_entry.id   AF-X8JD50-F1
#
_cell.length_a   1.000
_cell.length_b   1.000
_cell.length_c   1.000
_cell.angle_alpha   90.00
_cell.angle_beta   90.00
_cell.angle_gamma   90.00
#
_symmetry.space_group_name_H-M   'P 1'
#
loop_
_entity.id
_entity.type
_entity.pdbx_description
1 polymer ?
#
loop_
_entity_poly.entity_id
_entity_poly.type
_entity_poly.pdbx_seq_one_letter_code
_entity_poly.pdbx_strand_id
1 'polypeptide(L)'
;MPIPCEIVGSIPRPFKLQRAFAAYEAKEITFEQLEPEINAACEDTIRRMEDAGQLVITDGEQRISSFATYPIFDTLNGTGLAENLVEDGNGQVSKSVSLTESN
;
A
#
# COMPACT_ATOMS: atom_id res chain seq x y z
N MET A 1 -36.01 -0.81 5.61
CA MET A 1 -34.54 -0.68 5.81
C MET A 1 -33.87 -1.08 4.52
N PRO A 2 -32.99 -0.25 3.93
CA PRO A 2 -32.12 -0.70 2.85
C PRO A 2 -31.17 -1.81 3.36
N ILE A 3 -30.70 -2.67 2.44
CA ILE A 3 -29.67 -3.67 2.76
C ILE A 3 -28.37 -2.90 3.04
N PRO A 4 -27.66 -3.13 4.15
CA PRO A 4 -26.38 -2.49 4.42
C PRO A 4 -25.38 -2.79 3.29
N CYS A 5 -24.70 -1.74 2.83
CA CYS A 5 -23.59 -1.86 1.89
C CYS A 5 -22.36 -1.22 2.52
N GLU A 6 -21.24 -1.90 2.37
CA GLU A 6 -19.93 -1.45 2.82
C GLU A 6 -18.92 -1.63 1.70
N ILE A 7 -17.89 -0.79 1.74
CA ILE A 7 -16.73 -0.86 0.87
C ILE A 7 -15.77 -1.94 1.35
N VAL A 8 -15.03 -2.52 0.42
CA VAL A 8 -14.05 -3.58 0.71
C VAL A 8 -12.65 -3.08 0.41
N GLY A 9 -11.80 -3.05 1.43
CA GLY A 9 -10.35 -2.84 1.30
C GLY A 9 -9.95 -1.43 0.84
N SER A 10 -9.01 -1.38 -0.11
CA SER A 10 -8.36 -0.15 -0.57
C SER A 10 -9.31 0.91 -1.16
N ILE A 11 -8.96 2.16 -0.89
CA ILE A 11 -9.51 3.36 -1.53
C ILE A 11 -8.41 4.02 -2.37
N PRO A 12 -8.74 4.65 -3.53
CA PRO A 12 -7.74 5.32 -4.35
C PRO A 12 -6.83 6.25 -3.55
N ARG A 13 -5.54 5.94 -3.56
CA ARG A 13 -4.52 6.72 -2.86
C ARG A 13 -4.43 8.13 -3.45
N PRO A 14 -4.47 9.20 -2.64
CA PRO A 14 -4.30 10.56 -3.15
C PRO A 14 -2.95 10.74 -3.85
N PHE A 15 -2.90 11.55 -4.92
CA PHE A 15 -1.64 11.84 -5.64
C PHE A 15 -0.50 12.32 -4.73
N LYS A 16 -0.84 13.04 -3.65
CA LYS A 16 0.14 13.48 -2.66
C LYS A 16 0.84 12.29 -1.98
N LEU A 17 0.05 11.31 -1.53
CA LEU A 17 0.57 10.12 -0.88
C LEU A 17 1.29 9.19 -1.88
N GLN A 18 0.80 9.06 -3.12
CA GLN A 18 1.52 8.31 -4.16
C GLN A 18 2.94 8.85 -4.39
N ARG A 19 3.09 10.19 -4.48
CA ARG A 19 4.41 10.82 -4.63
C ARG A 19 5.30 10.64 -3.40
N ALA A 20 4.72 10.68 -2.20
CA ALA A 20 5.46 10.45 -0.97
C ALA A 20 6.01 9.01 -0.90
N PHE A 21 5.21 8.01 -1.27
CA PHE A 21 5.69 6.62 -1.38
C PHE A 21 6.82 6.49 -2.40
N ALA A 22 6.66 7.04 -3.61
CA ALA A 22 7.70 7.00 -4.63
C ALA A 22 9.01 7.67 -4.16
N ALA A 23 8.93 8.80 -3.45
CA ALA A 23 10.10 9.46 -2.86
C ALA A 23 10.74 8.63 -1.74
N TYR A 24 9.94 7.94 -0.92
CA TYR A 24 10.43 7.06 0.14
C TYR A 24 11.15 5.83 -0.44
N GLU A 25 10.58 5.20 -1.47
CA GLU A 25 11.19 4.09 -2.21
C GLU A 25 12.50 4.50 -2.90
N ALA A 26 12.54 5.72 -3.44
CA ALA A 26 13.75 6.34 -3.98
C ALA A 26 14.77 6.76 -2.91
N LYS A 27 14.45 6.60 -1.62
CA LYS A 27 15.26 7.00 -0.45
C LYS A 27 15.54 8.50 -0.40
N GLU A 28 14.66 9.30 -0.99
CA GLU A 28 14.74 10.77 -0.98
C GLU A 28 14.16 11.37 0.31
N ILE A 29 13.22 10.67 0.94
CA ILE A 29 12.62 11.02 2.23
C ILE A 29 12.73 9.86 3.23
N THR A 30 12.71 10.19 4.52
CA THR A 30 12.68 9.18 5.58
C THR A 30 11.25 8.73 5.88
N PHE A 31 11.09 7.65 6.64
CA PHE A 31 9.77 7.18 7.06
C PHE A 31 9.05 8.23 7.93
N GLU A 32 9.77 8.95 8.79
CA GLU A 32 9.23 10.03 9.61
C GLU A 32 8.67 11.20 8.78
N GLN A 33 9.13 11.34 7.53
CA GLN A 33 8.60 12.31 6.57
C GLN A 33 7.41 11.76 5.76
N LEU A 34 7.34 10.43 5.56
CA LEU A 34 6.23 9.74 4.89
C LEU A 34 5.01 9.57 5.81
N GLU A 35 5.22 9.24 7.08
CA GLU A 35 4.17 8.91 8.05
C GLU A 35 3.09 10.00 8.19
N PRO A 36 3.42 11.31 8.22
CA PRO A 36 2.39 12.36 8.24
C PRO A 36 1.49 12.36 7.00
N GLU A 37 2.02 12.02 5.82
CA GLU A 37 1.25 11.96 4.58
C GLU A 37 0.32 10.74 4.56
N ILE A 38 0.77 9.62 5.11
CA ILE A 38 -0.07 8.43 5.35
C ILE A 38 -1.22 8.80 6.30
N ASN A 39 -0.89 9.41 7.45
CA ASN A 39 -1.89 9.80 8.46
C ASN A 39 -2.95 10.75 7.89
N ALA A 40 -2.52 11.75 7.12
CA ALA A 40 -3.44 12.69 6.47
C ALA A 40 -4.38 11.99 5.47
N ALA A 41 -3.90 11.01 4.71
CA ALA A 41 -4.74 10.25 3.79
C ALA A 41 -5.73 9.33 4.52
N CYS A 42 -5.32 8.69 5.61
CA CYS A 42 -6.22 7.91 6.48
C CYS A 42 -7.33 8.80 7.06
N GLU A 43 -6.98 9.97 7.58
CA GLU A 43 -7.94 10.92 8.16
C GLU A 43 -8.96 11.41 7.12
N ASP A 44 -8.50 11.82 5.92
CA ASP A 44 -9.42 12.25 4.85
C ASP A 44 -10.32 11.11 4.38
N THR A 45 -9.82 9.88 4.36
CA THR A 45 -10.58 8.68 4.01
C THR A 45 -11.69 8.43 5.05
N ILE A 46 -11.35 8.40 6.33
CA ILE A 46 -12.29 8.20 7.45
C ILE A 46 -13.40 9.25 7.39
N ARG A 47 -13.02 10.54 7.32
CA ARG A 47 -13.98 11.65 7.28
C ARG A 47 -14.95 11.54 6.11
N ARG A 48 -14.48 11.17 4.92
CA ARG A 48 -15.35 11.01 3.74
C ARG A 48 -16.29 9.82 3.86
N MET A 49 -15.88 8.74 4.52
CA MET A 49 -16.75 7.59 4.79
C MET A 49 -17.85 7.96 5.81
N GLU A 50 -17.50 8.74 6.83
CA GLU A 50 -18.48 9.30 7.79
C GLU A 50 -19.49 10.21 7.08
N ASP A 51 -19.01 11.16 6.27
CA ASP A 51 -19.85 12.07 5.50
C ASP A 51 -20.76 11.33 4.50
N ALA A 52 -20.30 10.18 3.98
CA ALA A 52 -21.06 9.32 3.08
C ALA A 52 -22.06 8.40 3.82
N GLY A 53 -22.08 8.40 5.16
CA GLY A 53 -22.97 7.57 5.97
C GLY A 53 -22.66 6.07 5.89
N GLN A 54 -21.39 5.70 5.69
CA GLN A 54 -20.98 4.30 5.74
C GLN A 54 -21.23 3.71 7.14
N LEU A 55 -21.74 2.48 7.17
CA LEU A 55 -22.03 1.77 8.43
C LEU A 55 -20.74 1.29 9.11
N VAL A 56 -19.75 0.91 8.30
CA VAL A 56 -18.43 0.44 8.73
C VAL A 56 -17.38 1.30 8.04
N ILE A 57 -16.42 1.79 8.81
CA ILE A 57 -15.37 2.70 8.34
C ILE A 57 -14.03 1.99 8.42
N THR A 58 -13.21 2.16 7.39
CA THR A 58 -11.83 1.65 7.32
C THR A 58 -10.88 2.80 7.00
N ASP A 59 -9.57 2.57 7.15
CA ASP A 59 -8.55 3.56 6.76
C ASP A 59 -8.26 3.56 5.25
N GLY A 60 -8.98 2.73 4.47
CA GLY A 60 -8.82 2.57 3.03
C GLY A 60 -7.46 2.01 2.60
N GLU A 61 -6.76 1.28 3.49
CA GLU A 61 -5.44 0.68 3.24
C GLU A 61 -4.36 1.68 2.84
N GLN A 62 -4.49 2.95 3.25
CA GLN A 62 -3.55 4.01 2.86
C GLN A 62 -2.13 3.75 3.38
N ARG A 63 -2.00 3.02 4.50
CA ARG A 63 -0.71 2.65 5.13
C ARG A 63 0.02 1.52 4.41
N ILE A 64 -0.67 0.74 3.58
CA ILE A 64 -0.14 -0.48 2.98
C ILE A 64 0.29 -0.17 1.55
N SER A 65 1.60 -0.29 1.25
CA SER A 65 2.10 -0.13 -0.12
C SER A 65 1.63 -1.26 -1.03
N SER A 66 1.55 -2.49 -0.50
CA SER A 66 1.02 -3.65 -1.22
C SER A 66 0.52 -4.75 -0.28
N PHE A 67 -0.60 -5.36 -0.66
CA PHE A 67 -1.20 -6.50 0.05
C PHE A 67 -0.28 -7.72 0.11
N ALA A 68 0.51 -7.95 -0.95
CA ALA A 68 1.38 -9.14 -1.06
C ALA A 68 2.64 -9.02 -0.19
N THR A 69 3.12 -7.80 0.06
CA THR A 69 4.38 -7.56 0.78
C THR A 69 4.18 -7.09 2.22
N TYR A 70 2.96 -6.71 2.60
CA TYR A 70 2.61 -6.39 3.98
C TYR A 70 3.04 -7.46 5.00
N PRO A 71 2.82 -8.78 4.76
CA PRO A 71 3.32 -9.83 5.66
C PRO A 71 4.78 -10.23 5.40
N ILE A 72 5.52 -9.52 4.56
CA ILE A 72 6.90 -9.87 4.21
C ILE A 72 7.88 -8.88 4.84
N PHE A 73 7.63 -7.58 4.75
CA PHE A 73 8.55 -6.57 5.26
C PHE A 73 8.66 -6.55 6.79
N ASP A 74 7.53 -6.68 7.50
CA ASP A 74 7.54 -6.73 8.97
C ASP A 74 7.82 -8.13 9.52
N THR A 75 7.34 -9.19 8.84
CA THR A 75 7.34 -10.55 9.40
C THR A 75 8.59 -11.37 9.10
N LEU A 76 9.41 -10.98 8.11
CA LEU A 76 10.63 -11.72 7.76
C LEU A 76 11.89 -11.25 8.49
N ASN A 77 11.78 -10.26 9.38
CA ASN A 77 12.87 -9.85 10.27
C ASN A 77 14.19 -9.54 9.51
N GLY A 78 14.07 -9.06 8.26
CA GLY A 78 15.21 -8.76 7.38
C GLY A 78 15.80 -9.95 6.60
N THR A 79 15.16 -11.13 6.58
CA THR A 79 15.66 -12.31 5.82
C THR A 79 15.40 -12.21 4.31
N GLY A 80 14.64 -11.22 3.86
CA GLY A 80 14.44 -10.90 2.45
C GLY A 80 13.42 -11.82 1.75
N LEU A 81 13.12 -11.49 0.49
CA LEU A 81 12.27 -12.31 -0.37
C LEU A 81 12.99 -13.60 -0.79
N ALA A 82 12.23 -14.66 -1.07
CA ALA A 82 12.79 -15.87 -1.65
C ALA A 82 13.47 -15.57 -3.01
N GLU A 83 14.52 -16.32 -3.36
CA GLU A 83 15.40 -16.05 -4.54
C GLU A 83 14.66 -15.83 -5.88
N ASN A 84 13.44 -16.33 -6.03
CA ASN A 84 12.66 -16.24 -7.26
C ASN A 84 11.61 -15.10 -7.25
N LEU A 85 11.62 -14.25 -6.23
CA LEU A 85 10.64 -13.19 -6.03
C LEU A 85 11.34 -11.84 -6.15
N VAL A 86 10.86 -11.02 -7.07
CA VAL A 86 11.35 -9.65 -7.28
C VAL A 86 10.22 -8.71 -6.94
N GLU A 87 10.52 -7.73 -6.08
CA GLU A 87 9.64 -6.61 -5.83
C GLU A 87 9.75 -5.62 -7.00
N ASP A 88 8.61 -5.31 -7.63
CA ASP A 88 8.53 -4.10 -8.43
C ASP A 88 8.44 -2.90 -7.48
N GLY A 89 8.94 -1.75 -7.90
CA GLY A 89 8.92 -0.52 -7.10
C GLY A 89 7.52 0.01 -6.78
N ASN A 90 6.45 -0.80 -6.86
CA ASN A 90 5.11 -0.53 -6.35
C ASN A 90 4.71 -1.50 -5.23
N GLY A 91 5.67 -2.25 -4.67
CA GLY A 91 5.44 -3.27 -3.65
C GLY A 91 4.80 -4.55 -4.18
N GLN A 92 4.64 -4.75 -5.49
CA GLN A 92 4.15 -6.02 -6.01
C GLN A 92 5.30 -7.01 -6.16
N VAL A 93 5.07 -8.25 -5.77
CA VAL A 93 6.06 -9.31 -5.92
C VAL A 93 5.70 -10.15 -7.13
N SER A 94 6.63 -10.23 -8.07
CA SER A 94 6.51 -11.05 -9.27
C SER A 94 7.55 -12.17 -9.28
N LYS A 95 7.23 -13.27 -9.95
CA LYS A 95 8.19 -14.37 -10.15
C LYS A 95 9.21 -13.94 -11.20
N SER A 96 10.50 -14.02 -10.88
CA SER A 96 11.55 -13.80 -11.88
C SER A 96 11.47 -14.87 -12.97
N VAL A 97 11.21 -14.46 -14.21
CA VAL A 97 11.28 -15.34 -15.38
C VAL A 97 12.60 -15.05 -16.10
N SER A 98 13.57 -15.94 -15.94
CA SER A 98 14.78 -15.93 -16.77
C SER A 98 14.44 -16.49 -18.14
N LEU A 99 14.24 -15.61 -19.12
CA LEU A 99 14.23 -15.99 -20.54
C LEU A 99 15.67 -16.36 -20.91
N THR A 100 15.98 -17.66 -20.93
CA THR A 100 17.18 -18.14 -21.59
C THR A 100 16.96 -17.99 -23.09
N GLU A 101 17.56 -16.98 -23.71
CA GLU A 101 17.69 -16.92 -25.16
C GLU A 101 18.50 -18.14 -25.61
N SER A 102 17.81 -19.10 -26.21
CA SER A 102 18.41 -20.20 -26.95
C SER A 102 18.89 -19.66 -28.30
N ASN A 103 20.20 -19.51 -28.43
CA ASN A 103 20.92 -19.33 -29.70
C ASN A 103 20.69 -20.52 -30.64
#